data_AF-A0A8B7K148-F1
#
_entry.id   AF-A0A8B7K148-F1
#
_cell.length_a   1.000
_cell.length_b   1.000
_cell.length_c   1.000
_cell.angle_alpha   90.00
_cell.angle_beta   90.00
_cell.angle_gamma   90.00
#
_symmetry.space_group_name_H-M   'P 1'
#
loop_
_entity.id
_entity.type
_entity.pdbx_description
1 polymer ?
#
loop_
_entity_poly.entity_id
_entity_poly.type
_entity_poly.pdbx_seq_one_letter_code
_entity_poly.pdbx_strand_id
1 'polypeptide(L)'
;MPKNSHQGSFVACMTAILRQMEDYHYAHLIKTFGKMRSDVVDFLMETFIMFKNLIGKNVYPFDWVIMNMMQNKVFLRAINQYADMLNKKFLDQANFELQLWNNYFHLAVAFLTQESLQLENFSSAKRAKILNKYGDMRRQIGFEIRDMWYNLGQHKIKFIPEMVGPILEMTLIPETELRKATIPIFFDMMQCEFHSTRSFQMFENEIITKLDHEVEGGRGDEQYKVLFDKILLEHCRKHKYLAKSGETFVKLVVRLMERLLDYRTIMHDENKENRMSCTVNVLNFYKEIEREEMYIRYLYKLCDLHKECDNYTEAAYTLLLHAKLLKWSEEACAAHLTQRDGYQAATQGQLKDQLYQEIIHYFDKGKDEFGFDVAWWEGVGIGVTCPQR
;
A
#
# COMPACT_ATOMS: atom_id res chain seq x y z
N MET A 1 -26.69 -14.00 -15.11
CA MET A 1 -26.41 -14.06 -16.56
C MET A 1 -25.01 -13.50 -16.80
N PRO A 2 -24.13 -14.17 -17.55
CA PRO A 2 -22.71 -13.82 -17.56
C PRO A 2 -22.50 -12.55 -18.38
N LYS A 3 -21.92 -11.52 -17.75
CA LYS A 3 -21.33 -10.39 -18.45
C LYS A 3 -20.17 -10.94 -19.30
N ASN A 4 -20.31 -10.83 -20.62
CA ASN A 4 -19.33 -11.13 -21.68
C ASN A 4 -18.86 -12.58 -21.88
N SER A 5 -19.73 -13.43 -22.46
CA SER A 5 -19.38 -14.79 -22.94
C SER A 5 -18.17 -14.84 -23.89
N HIS A 6 -17.89 -13.77 -24.64
CA HIS A 6 -16.78 -13.73 -25.60
C HIS A 6 -15.39 -13.59 -24.95
N GLN A 7 -15.29 -12.95 -23.79
CA GLN A 7 -13.99 -12.70 -23.13
C GLN A 7 -13.31 -13.99 -22.69
N GLY A 8 -14.08 -14.94 -22.13
CA GLY A 8 -13.56 -16.26 -21.73
C GLY A 8 -12.99 -17.06 -22.91
N SER A 9 -13.63 -16.99 -24.07
CA SER A 9 -13.16 -17.67 -25.29
C SER A 9 -11.86 -17.07 -25.82
N PHE A 10 -11.72 -15.74 -25.84
CA PHE A 10 -10.47 -15.09 -26.26
C PHE A 10 -9.31 -15.43 -25.33
N VAL A 11 -9.54 -15.43 -24.02
CA VAL A 11 -8.52 -15.76 -23.02
C VAL A 11 -8.12 -17.23 -23.10
N ALA A 12 -9.06 -18.14 -23.37
CA ALA A 12 -8.77 -19.54 -23.62
C ALA A 12 -7.87 -19.72 -24.85
N CYS A 13 -8.21 -19.06 -25.97
CA CYS A 13 -7.40 -19.10 -27.19
C CYS A 13 -6.00 -18.53 -26.95
N MET A 14 -5.89 -17.37 -26.30
CA MET A 14 -4.60 -16.75 -25.97
C MET A 14 -3.76 -17.66 -25.07
N THR A 15 -4.36 -18.24 -24.02
CA THR A 15 -3.68 -19.16 -23.11
C THR A 15 -3.23 -20.42 -23.86
N ALA A 16 -4.01 -20.93 -24.80
CA ALA A 16 -3.65 -22.08 -25.63
C ALA A 16 -2.49 -21.76 -26.58
N ILE A 17 -2.44 -20.54 -27.15
CA ILE A 17 -1.33 -20.07 -27.98
C ILE A 17 -0.06 -19.94 -27.13
N LEU A 18 -0.12 -19.19 -26.02
CA LEU A 18 1.02 -19.00 -25.11
C LEU A 18 1.54 -20.32 -24.55
N ARG A 19 0.66 -21.30 -24.30
CA ARG A 19 1.05 -22.63 -23.85
C ARG A 19 1.87 -23.40 -24.89
N GLN A 20 1.56 -23.23 -26.17
CA GLN A 20 2.28 -23.87 -27.28
C GLN A 20 3.57 -23.13 -27.63
N MET A 21 3.72 -21.88 -27.20
CA MET A 21 4.97 -21.15 -27.41
C MET A 21 6.11 -21.77 -26.60
N GLU A 22 7.23 -21.91 -27.30
CA GLU A 22 8.54 -22.25 -26.76
C GLU A 22 9.43 -21.01 -26.74
N ASP A 23 10.57 -21.08 -26.07
CA ASP A 23 11.44 -19.92 -25.81
C ASP A 23 11.89 -19.25 -27.12
N TYR A 24 12.15 -20.03 -28.18
CA TYR A 24 12.49 -19.50 -29.50
C TYR A 24 11.34 -18.70 -30.14
N HIS A 25 10.08 -19.05 -29.83
CA HIS A 25 8.92 -18.35 -30.38
C HIS A 25 8.80 -16.94 -29.83
N TYR A 26 9.11 -16.72 -28.54
CA TYR A 26 9.13 -15.38 -27.94
C TYR A 26 10.20 -14.50 -28.60
N ALA A 27 11.42 -15.04 -28.79
CA ALA A 27 12.49 -14.34 -29.47
C ALA A 27 12.13 -14.03 -30.93
N HIS A 28 11.53 -14.98 -31.64
CA HIS A 28 11.09 -14.80 -33.02
C HIS A 28 9.97 -13.75 -33.14
N LEU A 29 8.97 -13.79 -32.26
CA LEU A 29 7.88 -12.81 -32.22
C LEU A 29 8.45 -11.39 -32.14
N ILE A 30 9.37 -11.16 -31.21
CA ILE A 30 9.96 -9.85 -30.99
C ILE A 30 10.87 -9.44 -32.15
N LYS A 31 11.56 -10.38 -32.79
CA LYS A 31 12.36 -10.08 -33.99
C LYS A 31 11.49 -9.71 -35.19
N THR A 32 10.32 -10.33 -35.32
CA THR A 32 9.43 -10.15 -36.47
C THR A 32 8.58 -8.88 -36.33
N PHE A 33 8.04 -8.62 -35.14
CA PHE A 33 7.20 -7.46 -34.86
C PHE A 33 7.99 -6.22 -34.40
N GLY A 34 9.16 -6.41 -33.79
CA GLY A 34 10.01 -5.35 -33.28
C GLY A 34 10.98 -4.77 -34.31
N LYS A 35 10.46 -4.27 -35.44
CA LYS A 35 11.31 -3.60 -36.45
C LYS A 35 11.88 -2.29 -35.89
N MET A 36 11.06 -1.56 -35.13
CA MET A 36 11.47 -0.42 -34.33
C MET A 36 11.46 -0.77 -32.84
N ARG A 37 12.29 -0.09 -32.05
CA ARG A 37 12.28 -0.24 -30.57
C ARG A 37 10.92 0.12 -29.99
N SER A 38 10.30 1.19 -30.49
CA SER A 38 8.96 1.65 -30.08
C SER A 38 7.91 0.55 -30.20
N ASP A 39 7.92 -0.21 -31.31
CA ASP A 39 6.94 -1.28 -31.54
C ASP A 39 7.03 -2.36 -30.45
N VAL A 40 8.26 -2.66 -29.98
CA VAL A 40 8.48 -3.62 -28.90
C VAL A 40 8.02 -3.06 -27.56
N VAL A 41 8.25 -1.77 -27.30
CA VAL A 41 7.79 -1.10 -26.08
C VAL A 41 6.27 -1.12 -26.02
N ASP A 42 5.60 -0.67 -27.08
CA ASP A 42 4.13 -0.61 -27.17
C ASP A 42 3.53 -2.02 -27.00
N PHE A 43 4.06 -3.00 -27.72
CA PHE A 43 3.63 -4.40 -27.59
C PHE A 43 3.75 -4.91 -26.15
N LEU A 44 4.88 -4.68 -25.48
CA LEU A 44 5.08 -5.14 -24.11
C LEU A 44 4.18 -4.37 -23.12
N MET A 45 4.02 -3.06 -23.28
CA MET A 45 3.12 -2.26 -22.45
C MET A 45 1.68 -2.74 -22.56
N GLU A 46 1.16 -2.90 -23.77
CA GLU A 46 -0.18 -3.43 -24.01
C GLU A 46 -0.36 -4.84 -23.44
N THR A 47 0.65 -5.70 -23.64
CA THR A 47 0.64 -7.07 -23.10
C THR A 47 0.60 -7.07 -21.57
N PHE A 48 1.39 -6.22 -20.90
CA PHE A 48 1.42 -6.13 -19.45
C PHE A 48 0.11 -5.59 -18.88
N ILE A 49 -0.45 -4.54 -19.48
CA ILE A 49 -1.74 -3.97 -19.09
C ILE A 49 -2.86 -5.00 -19.29
N MET A 50 -2.84 -5.73 -20.42
CA MET A 50 -3.79 -6.80 -20.68
C MET A 50 -3.67 -7.91 -19.63
N PHE A 51 -2.48 -8.43 -19.35
CA PHE A 51 -2.29 -9.47 -18.33
C PHE A 51 -2.76 -9.00 -16.95
N LYS A 52 -2.40 -7.78 -16.54
CA LYS A 52 -2.83 -7.20 -15.27
C LYS A 52 -4.35 -7.14 -15.17
N ASN A 53 -5.03 -6.72 -16.24
CA ASN A 53 -6.49 -6.68 -16.30
C ASN A 53 -7.13 -8.08 -16.21
N LEU A 54 -6.55 -9.07 -16.90
CA LEU A 54 -7.05 -10.45 -16.89
C LEU A 54 -6.87 -11.13 -15.54
N ILE A 55 -5.76 -10.84 -14.85
CA ILE A 55 -5.48 -11.33 -13.48
C ILE A 55 -6.43 -10.66 -12.48
N GLY A 56 -6.60 -9.33 -12.56
CA GLY A 56 -7.39 -8.58 -11.59
C GLY A 56 -8.90 -8.83 -11.63
N LYS A 57 -9.45 -9.31 -12.76
CA LYS A 57 -10.90 -9.48 -12.94
C LYS A 57 -11.38 -10.93 -12.98
N ASN A 58 -10.50 -11.91 -12.77
CA ASN A 58 -10.77 -13.36 -12.84
C ASN A 58 -11.75 -13.74 -13.98
N VAL A 59 -11.20 -14.06 -15.15
CA VAL A 59 -11.99 -14.39 -16.35
C VAL A 59 -12.85 -15.65 -16.14
N TYR A 60 -12.31 -16.63 -15.43
CA TYR A 60 -13.02 -17.85 -15.07
C TYR A 60 -13.57 -17.76 -13.64
N PRO A 61 -14.66 -18.50 -13.34
CA PRO A 61 -15.16 -18.64 -11.99
C PRO A 61 -14.08 -19.09 -10.99
N PHE A 62 -14.17 -18.63 -9.73
CA PHE A 62 -13.16 -18.91 -8.70
C PHE A 62 -13.04 -20.40 -8.35
N ASP A 63 -14.12 -21.16 -8.51
CA ASP A 63 -14.21 -22.59 -8.27
C ASP A 63 -13.53 -23.43 -9.39
N TRP A 64 -13.27 -22.83 -10.57
CA TRP A 64 -12.58 -23.46 -11.70
C TRP A 64 -11.05 -23.48 -11.50
N VAL A 65 -10.62 -24.01 -10.36
CA VAL A 65 -9.24 -23.97 -9.88
C VAL A 65 -8.25 -24.57 -10.87
N ILE A 66 -8.63 -25.63 -11.57
CA ILE A 66 -7.75 -26.27 -12.57
C ILE A 66 -7.48 -25.31 -13.73
N MET A 67 -8.51 -24.61 -14.21
CA MET A 67 -8.38 -23.63 -15.29
C MET A 67 -7.57 -22.42 -14.82
N ASN A 68 -7.88 -21.88 -13.64
CA ASN A 68 -7.15 -20.75 -13.06
C ASN A 68 -5.66 -21.08 -12.85
N MET A 69 -5.34 -22.24 -12.28
CA MET A 69 -3.94 -22.66 -12.06
C MET A 69 -3.21 -22.95 -13.37
N MET A 70 -3.90 -23.50 -14.38
CA MET A 70 -3.32 -23.70 -15.70
C MET A 70 -3.01 -22.36 -16.38
N GLN A 71 -3.96 -21.42 -16.38
CA GLN A 71 -3.76 -20.09 -16.93
C GLN A 71 -2.62 -19.38 -16.22
N ASN A 72 -2.59 -19.40 -14.88
CA ASN A 72 -1.54 -18.77 -14.09
C ASN A 72 -0.17 -19.36 -14.40
N LYS A 73 -0.05 -20.68 -14.59
CA LYS A 73 1.22 -21.31 -14.98
C LYS A 73 1.71 -20.82 -16.36
N VAL A 74 0.80 -20.67 -17.31
CA VAL A 74 1.12 -20.17 -18.66
C VAL A 74 1.52 -18.69 -18.60
N PHE A 75 0.78 -17.88 -17.84
CA PHE A 75 1.06 -16.46 -17.67
C PHE A 75 2.40 -16.24 -16.97
N LEU A 76 2.69 -17.00 -15.91
CA LEU A 76 3.98 -16.97 -15.22
C LEU A 76 5.15 -17.20 -16.18
N ARG A 77 5.04 -18.24 -17.03
CA ARG A 77 6.06 -18.51 -18.05
C ARG A 77 6.22 -17.32 -19.00
N ALA A 78 5.13 -16.77 -19.51
CA ALA A 78 5.18 -15.62 -20.41
C ALA A 78 5.80 -14.38 -19.74
N ILE A 79 5.42 -14.08 -18.49
CA ILE A 79 5.97 -12.97 -17.70
C ILE A 79 7.49 -13.12 -17.54
N ASN A 80 7.97 -14.32 -17.22
CA ASN A 80 9.42 -14.56 -17.09
C ASN A 80 10.17 -14.40 -18.43
N GLN A 81 9.57 -14.85 -19.54
CA GLN A 81 10.15 -14.62 -20.88
C GLN A 81 10.23 -13.13 -21.23
N TYR A 82 9.24 -12.34 -20.81
CA TYR A 82 9.28 -10.89 -20.97
C TYR A 82 10.27 -10.22 -20.01
N ALA A 83 10.45 -10.73 -18.78
CA ALA A 83 11.47 -10.26 -17.84
C ALA A 83 12.89 -10.40 -18.41
N ASP A 84 13.19 -11.57 -18.99
CA ASP A 84 14.45 -11.81 -19.72
C ASP A 84 14.67 -10.82 -20.86
N MET A 85 13.61 -10.47 -21.58
CA MET A 85 13.65 -9.49 -22.65
C MET A 85 13.95 -8.08 -22.13
N LEU A 86 13.31 -7.68 -21.03
CA LEU A 86 13.53 -6.38 -20.37
C LEU A 86 14.99 -6.24 -19.96
N ASN A 87 15.55 -7.24 -19.26
CA ASN A 87 16.96 -7.25 -18.88
C ASN A 87 17.89 -7.11 -20.10
N LYS A 88 17.61 -7.83 -21.19
CA LYS A 88 18.51 -7.85 -22.37
C LYS A 88 18.43 -6.60 -23.23
N LYS A 89 17.27 -5.94 -23.33
CA LYS A 89 17.04 -4.86 -24.31
C LYS A 89 16.73 -3.49 -23.70
N PHE A 90 16.32 -3.42 -22.43
CA PHE A 90 15.74 -2.23 -21.82
C PHE A 90 16.41 -1.83 -20.50
N LEU A 91 17.53 -2.47 -20.14
CA LEU A 91 18.30 -2.19 -18.93
C LEU A 91 19.49 -1.22 -19.17
N ASP A 92 19.81 -0.91 -20.42
CA ASP A 92 20.93 -0.01 -20.74
C ASP A 92 20.64 1.45 -20.35
N GLN A 93 21.68 2.17 -19.95
CA GLN A 93 21.55 3.54 -19.42
C GLN A 93 21.04 4.54 -20.47
N ALA A 94 21.33 4.31 -21.76
CA ALA A 94 20.96 5.23 -22.83
C ALA A 94 19.48 5.11 -23.23
N ASN A 95 18.87 3.95 -23.05
CA ASN A 95 17.51 3.66 -23.52
C ASN A 95 16.59 3.09 -22.42
N PHE A 96 16.80 3.48 -21.17
CA PHE A 96 16.01 2.96 -20.05
C PHE A 96 14.54 3.40 -20.10
N GLU A 97 13.63 2.47 -20.32
CA GLU A 97 12.18 2.73 -20.43
C GLU A 97 11.47 2.61 -19.07
N LEU A 98 11.50 3.69 -18.27
CA LEU A 98 10.98 3.67 -16.89
C LEU A 98 9.54 3.15 -16.79
N GLN A 99 8.64 3.63 -17.66
CA GLN A 99 7.23 3.25 -17.63
C GLN A 99 7.01 1.77 -17.97
N LEU A 100 7.83 1.19 -18.84
CA LEU A 100 7.74 -0.22 -19.19
C LEU A 100 8.14 -1.12 -18.00
N TRP A 101 9.23 -0.78 -17.33
CA TRP A 101 9.67 -1.46 -16.10
C TRP A 101 8.66 -1.29 -14.97
N ASN A 102 8.10 -0.10 -14.79
CA ASN A 102 7.08 0.18 -13.79
C ASN A 102 5.83 -0.71 -14.02
N ASN A 103 5.35 -0.79 -15.26
CA ASN A 103 4.26 -1.70 -15.64
C ASN A 103 4.59 -3.18 -15.41
N TYR A 104 5.83 -3.60 -15.66
CA TYR A 104 6.27 -4.96 -15.36
C TYR A 104 6.17 -5.28 -13.87
N PHE A 105 6.72 -4.42 -12.99
CA PHE A 105 6.66 -4.65 -11.55
C PHE A 105 5.23 -4.69 -11.04
N HIS A 106 4.37 -3.77 -11.48
CA HIS A 106 2.95 -3.80 -11.10
C HIS A 106 2.23 -5.05 -11.61
N LEU A 107 2.54 -5.54 -12.81
CA LEU A 107 2.00 -6.80 -13.31
C LEU A 107 2.46 -7.98 -12.45
N ALA A 108 3.77 -8.05 -12.16
CA ALA A 108 4.36 -9.15 -11.42
C ALA A 108 3.82 -9.21 -9.98
N VAL A 109 3.71 -8.04 -9.32
CA VAL A 109 3.07 -7.93 -8.00
C VAL A 109 1.60 -8.32 -8.07
N ALA A 110 0.82 -7.80 -9.02
CA ALA A 110 -0.60 -8.16 -9.18
C ALA A 110 -0.80 -9.66 -9.46
N PHE A 111 0.10 -10.28 -10.23
CA PHE A 111 0.10 -11.73 -10.44
C PHE A 111 0.36 -12.48 -9.13
N LEU A 112 1.26 -11.98 -8.30
CA LEU A 112 1.67 -12.61 -7.05
C LEU A 112 0.57 -12.48 -5.97
N THR A 113 -0.09 -11.32 -5.88
CA THR A 113 -1.09 -10.98 -4.84
C THR A 113 -2.53 -11.38 -5.16
N GLN A 114 -2.78 -11.94 -6.34
CA GLN A 114 -4.12 -12.36 -6.74
C GLN A 114 -4.72 -13.44 -5.82
N GLU A 115 -6.03 -13.36 -5.57
CA GLU A 115 -6.75 -14.28 -4.69
C GLU A 115 -6.58 -15.76 -5.06
N SER A 116 -6.47 -16.07 -6.35
CA SER A 116 -6.33 -17.45 -6.83
C SER A 116 -5.03 -18.11 -6.39
N LEU A 117 -4.00 -17.33 -6.05
CA LEU A 117 -2.71 -17.81 -5.56
C LEU A 117 -2.56 -17.71 -4.04
N GLN A 118 -3.53 -17.14 -3.31
CA GLN A 118 -3.54 -17.10 -1.85
C GLN A 118 -3.90 -18.47 -1.27
N LEU A 119 -2.92 -19.39 -1.30
CA LEU A 119 -3.12 -20.80 -1.01
C LEU A 119 -3.59 -21.09 0.42
N GLU A 120 -3.34 -20.16 1.35
CA GLU A 120 -3.83 -20.15 2.72
C GLU A 120 -5.37 -20.13 2.82
N ASN A 121 -6.06 -19.62 1.81
CA ASN A 121 -7.53 -19.58 1.75
C ASN A 121 -8.14 -20.93 1.32
N PHE A 122 -7.32 -21.89 0.89
CA PHE A 122 -7.78 -23.23 0.50
C PHE A 122 -7.64 -24.23 1.65
N SER A 123 -8.49 -25.25 1.63
CA SER A 123 -8.33 -26.40 2.54
C SER A 123 -6.97 -27.07 2.36
N SER A 124 -6.44 -27.67 3.44
CA SER A 124 -5.12 -28.30 3.44
C SER A 124 -4.95 -29.34 2.33
N ALA A 125 -5.99 -30.13 2.04
CA ALA A 125 -5.98 -31.12 0.96
C ALA A 125 -5.90 -30.47 -0.44
N LYS A 126 -6.63 -29.38 -0.66
CA LYS A 126 -6.61 -28.64 -1.94
C LYS A 126 -5.26 -27.94 -2.15
N ARG A 127 -4.75 -27.26 -1.12
CA ARG A 127 -3.42 -26.65 -1.11
C ARG A 127 -2.32 -27.67 -1.43
N ALA A 128 -2.33 -28.84 -0.77
CA ALA A 128 -1.34 -29.90 -1.01
C ALA A 128 -1.37 -30.40 -2.47
N LYS A 129 -2.56 -30.60 -3.05
CA LYS A 129 -2.70 -31.00 -4.46
C LYS A 129 -2.18 -29.94 -5.44
N ILE A 130 -2.48 -28.67 -5.19
CA ILE A 130 -1.98 -27.55 -6.01
C ILE A 130 -0.45 -27.50 -5.96
N LEU A 131 0.13 -27.50 -4.76
CA LEU A 131 1.58 -27.43 -4.56
C LEU A 131 2.30 -28.62 -5.22
N ASN A 132 1.77 -29.84 -5.12
CA ASN A 132 2.37 -31.01 -5.74
C ASN A 132 2.39 -30.90 -7.28
N LYS A 133 1.32 -30.37 -7.88
CA LYS A 133 1.19 -30.32 -9.35
C LYS A 133 1.82 -29.08 -10.00
N TYR A 134 1.75 -27.93 -9.34
CA TYR A 134 2.13 -26.63 -9.91
C TYR A 134 3.33 -25.98 -9.20
N GLY A 135 3.71 -26.45 -8.01
CA GLY A 135 4.61 -25.73 -7.12
C GLY A 135 3.92 -24.51 -6.50
N ASP A 136 4.69 -23.69 -5.78
CA ASP A 136 4.21 -22.38 -5.33
C ASP A 136 4.67 -21.31 -6.33
N MET A 137 3.74 -20.87 -7.18
CA MET A 137 3.99 -19.88 -8.22
C MET A 137 4.37 -18.51 -7.62
N ARG A 138 3.95 -18.21 -6.38
CA ARG A 138 4.30 -16.95 -5.70
C ARG A 138 5.79 -16.87 -5.36
N ARG A 139 6.40 -18.00 -4.98
CA ARG A 139 7.86 -18.08 -4.77
C ARG A 139 8.62 -17.83 -6.07
N GLN A 140 8.19 -18.48 -7.16
CA GLN A 140 8.85 -18.35 -8.45
C GLN A 140 8.87 -16.90 -8.95
N ILE A 141 7.69 -16.25 -9.00
CA ILE A 141 7.60 -14.87 -9.46
C ILE A 141 8.22 -13.89 -8.45
N GLY A 142 8.14 -14.16 -7.14
CA GLY A 142 8.76 -13.30 -6.12
C GLY A 142 10.29 -13.28 -6.21
N PHE A 143 10.92 -14.42 -6.53
CA PHE A 143 12.35 -14.46 -6.79
C PHE A 143 12.72 -13.73 -8.08
N GLU A 144 11.89 -13.84 -9.12
CA GLU A 144 12.07 -13.06 -10.35
C GLU A 144 11.99 -11.56 -10.09
N ILE A 145 10.97 -11.08 -9.34
CA ILE A 145 10.84 -9.67 -8.96
C ILE A 145 12.08 -9.19 -8.20
N ARG A 146 12.58 -10.00 -7.26
CA ARG A 146 13.80 -9.70 -6.50
C ARG A 146 15.00 -9.55 -7.44
N ASP A 147 15.22 -10.50 -8.34
CA ASP A 147 16.37 -10.51 -9.24
C ASP A 147 16.29 -9.34 -10.24
N MET A 148 15.10 -9.07 -10.77
CA MET A 148 14.80 -7.90 -11.60
C MET A 148 15.09 -6.59 -10.86
N TRP A 149 14.69 -6.47 -9.59
CA TRP A 149 14.98 -5.30 -8.77
C TRP A 149 16.49 -5.08 -8.61
N TYR A 150 17.24 -6.12 -8.27
CA TYR A 150 18.69 -6.00 -8.10
C TYR A 150 19.43 -5.68 -9.41
N ASN A 151 18.90 -6.12 -10.55
CA ASN A 151 19.46 -5.80 -11.87
C ASN A 151 19.32 -4.33 -12.27
N LEU A 152 18.35 -3.58 -11.71
CA LEU A 152 18.11 -2.17 -12.05
C LEU A 152 19.32 -1.24 -11.78
N GLY A 153 20.26 -1.64 -10.93
CA GLY A 153 21.46 -0.85 -10.63
C GLY A 153 21.13 0.58 -10.18
N GLN A 154 21.64 1.59 -10.90
CA GLN A 154 21.42 3.01 -10.59
C GLN A 154 19.98 3.49 -10.85
N HIS A 155 19.16 2.72 -11.57
CA HIS A 155 17.79 3.11 -11.89
C HIS A 155 16.80 2.90 -10.74
N LYS A 156 17.18 2.16 -9.68
CA LYS A 156 16.32 1.88 -8.51
C LYS A 156 15.72 3.13 -7.88
N ILE A 157 16.49 4.22 -7.79
CA ILE A 157 16.01 5.48 -7.19
C ILE A 157 14.82 6.07 -7.95
N LYS A 158 14.67 5.79 -9.25
CA LYS A 158 13.53 6.26 -10.06
C LYS A 158 12.20 5.59 -9.69
N PHE A 159 12.25 4.49 -8.93
CA PHE A 159 11.08 3.73 -8.48
C PHE A 159 10.73 4.00 -7.02
N ILE A 160 11.56 4.75 -6.29
CA ILE A 160 11.30 5.11 -4.89
C ILE A 160 10.70 6.52 -4.90
N PRO A 161 9.52 6.75 -4.28
CA PRO A 161 8.81 5.85 -3.35
C PRO A 161 7.78 4.91 -3.97
N GLU A 162 7.37 5.10 -5.24
CA GLU A 162 6.20 4.44 -5.84
C GLU A 162 6.15 2.90 -5.72
N MET A 163 7.31 2.24 -5.72
CA MET A 163 7.42 0.78 -5.67
C MET A 163 7.40 0.21 -4.24
N VAL A 164 7.44 1.05 -3.20
CA VAL A 164 7.39 0.60 -1.80
C VAL A 164 6.06 -0.10 -1.50
N GLY A 165 4.93 0.48 -1.92
CA GLY A 165 3.60 -0.12 -1.74
C GLY A 165 3.45 -1.49 -2.41
N PRO A 166 3.71 -1.62 -3.72
CA PRO A 166 3.65 -2.91 -4.41
C PRO A 166 4.58 -3.97 -3.82
N ILE A 167 5.81 -3.62 -3.42
CA ILE A 167 6.72 -4.56 -2.77
C ILE A 167 6.20 -4.96 -1.38
N LEU A 168 5.55 -4.04 -0.65
CA LEU A 168 4.91 -4.34 0.62
C LEU A 168 3.73 -5.31 0.48
N GLU A 169 2.87 -5.13 -0.52
CA GLU A 169 1.75 -6.03 -0.78
C GLU A 169 2.24 -7.49 -0.95
N MET A 170 3.33 -7.70 -1.70
CA MET A 170 3.89 -9.04 -1.89
C MET A 170 4.65 -9.59 -0.68
N THR A 171 5.30 -8.74 0.14
CA THR A 171 6.02 -9.21 1.33
C THR A 171 5.05 -9.60 2.45
N LEU A 172 3.84 -9.03 2.49
CA LEU A 172 2.84 -9.36 3.50
C LEU A 172 2.19 -10.74 3.31
N ILE A 173 2.34 -11.38 2.15
CA ILE A 173 1.79 -12.71 1.87
C ILE A 173 2.40 -13.76 2.82
N PRO A 174 1.58 -14.67 3.41
CA PRO A 174 2.03 -15.67 4.37
C PRO A 174 2.76 -16.85 3.71
N GLU A 175 3.87 -16.56 3.05
CA GLU A 175 4.82 -17.53 2.49
C GLU A 175 6.23 -17.16 2.98
N THR A 176 6.81 -18.03 3.82
CA THR A 176 8.00 -17.69 4.60
C THR A 176 9.26 -17.50 3.74
N GLU A 177 9.45 -18.29 2.69
CA GLU A 177 10.66 -18.20 1.87
C GLU A 177 10.60 -16.99 0.93
N LEU A 178 9.40 -16.65 0.44
CA LEU A 178 9.12 -15.41 -0.26
C LEU A 178 9.46 -14.22 0.64
N ARG A 179 8.90 -14.15 1.86
CA ARG A 179 9.19 -13.08 2.85
C ARG A 179 10.69 -12.89 3.06
N LYS A 180 11.42 -13.98 3.33
CA LYS A 180 12.87 -13.92 3.55
C LYS A 180 13.64 -13.40 2.35
N ALA A 181 13.19 -13.73 1.13
CA ALA A 181 13.85 -13.29 -0.09
C ALA A 181 13.54 -11.85 -0.48
N THR A 182 12.37 -11.32 -0.09
CA THR A 182 11.86 -10.03 -0.59
C THR A 182 11.95 -8.90 0.42
N ILE A 183 11.88 -9.18 1.73
CA ILE A 183 12.11 -8.16 2.79
C ILE A 183 13.45 -7.41 2.62
N PRO A 184 14.58 -8.05 2.24
CA PRO A 184 15.85 -7.33 2.00
C PRO A 184 15.78 -6.24 0.93
N ILE A 185 14.78 -6.26 0.04
CA ILE A 185 14.57 -5.20 -0.96
C ILE A 185 14.33 -3.85 -0.27
N PHE A 186 13.65 -3.81 0.88
CA PHE A 186 13.45 -2.58 1.64
C PHE A 186 14.76 -1.97 2.14
N PHE A 187 15.69 -2.81 2.60
CA PHE A 187 17.02 -2.33 2.98
C PHE A 187 17.80 -1.78 1.77
N ASP A 188 17.64 -2.41 0.60
CA ASP A 188 18.22 -1.92 -0.64
C ASP A 188 17.60 -0.58 -1.09
N MET A 189 16.28 -0.39 -0.91
CA MET A 189 15.61 0.90 -1.13
C MET A 189 16.17 2.00 -0.21
N MET A 190 16.32 1.72 1.09
CA MET A 190 16.93 2.65 2.05
C MET A 190 18.36 3.04 1.64
N GLN A 191 19.17 2.07 1.22
CA GLN A 191 20.54 2.33 0.75
C GLN A 191 20.56 3.18 -0.52
N CYS A 192 19.68 2.88 -1.48
CA CYS A 192 19.59 3.61 -2.74
C CYS A 192 19.24 5.08 -2.49
N GLU A 193 18.21 5.34 -1.69
CA GLU A 193 17.82 6.71 -1.35
C GLU A 193 18.92 7.43 -0.58
N PHE A 194 19.52 6.77 0.43
CA PHE A 194 20.59 7.35 1.22
C PHE A 194 21.83 7.72 0.39
N HIS A 195 22.15 6.93 -0.63
CA HIS A 195 23.23 7.25 -1.55
C HIS A 195 22.95 8.52 -2.35
N SER A 196 21.68 8.73 -2.76
CA SER A 196 21.26 9.87 -3.58
C SER A 196 20.99 11.15 -2.79
N THR A 197 20.34 11.07 -1.62
CA THR A 197 19.84 12.24 -0.87
C THR A 197 20.49 12.44 0.49
N ARG A 198 21.32 11.48 0.96
CA ARG A 198 21.86 11.40 2.34
C ARG A 198 20.79 11.18 3.41
N SER A 199 19.58 10.81 3.01
CA SER A 199 18.44 10.46 3.86
C SER A 199 17.66 9.29 3.24
N PHE A 200 16.75 8.66 3.99
CA PHE A 200 15.77 7.71 3.43
C PHE A 200 14.33 8.10 3.80
N GLN A 201 14.09 9.39 4.01
CA GLN A 201 12.79 9.89 4.47
C GLN A 201 11.66 9.60 3.46
N MET A 202 11.90 9.60 2.15
CA MET A 202 10.84 9.29 1.18
C MET A 202 10.39 7.83 1.34
N PHE A 203 11.34 6.91 1.44
CA PHE A 203 11.09 5.51 1.73
C PHE A 203 10.39 5.32 3.09
N GLU A 204 10.88 5.98 4.15
CA GLU A 204 10.31 5.89 5.49
C GLU A 204 8.85 6.39 5.54
N ASN A 205 8.57 7.51 4.88
CA ASN A 205 7.21 8.06 4.84
C ASN A 205 6.27 7.11 4.10
N GLU A 206 6.71 6.61 2.94
CA GLU A 206 5.90 5.74 2.11
C GLU A 206 5.62 4.39 2.77
N ILE A 207 6.62 3.74 3.39
CA ILE A 207 6.43 2.44 4.04
C ILE A 207 5.48 2.56 5.24
N ILE A 208 5.54 3.65 6.01
CA ILE A 208 4.61 3.89 7.13
C ILE A 208 3.18 4.05 6.60
N THR A 209 2.99 4.87 5.57
CA THR A 209 1.68 5.12 4.95
C THR A 209 1.08 3.86 4.35
N LYS A 210 1.88 3.09 3.61
CA LYS A 210 1.41 1.85 3.00
C LYS A 210 1.16 0.79 4.05
N LEU A 211 2.02 0.63 5.05
CA LEU A 211 1.81 -0.37 6.11
C LEU A 211 0.51 -0.14 6.88
N ASP A 212 0.16 1.12 7.18
CA ASP A 212 -1.15 1.45 7.77
C ASP A 212 -2.31 0.92 6.94
N HIS A 213 -2.34 1.29 5.65
CA HIS A 213 -3.39 0.87 4.73
C HIS A 213 -3.47 -0.65 4.58
N GLU A 214 -2.32 -1.31 4.44
CA GLU A 214 -2.22 -2.73 4.18
C GLU A 214 -2.65 -3.57 5.40
N VAL A 215 -2.23 -3.18 6.61
CA VAL A 215 -2.57 -3.91 7.84
C VAL A 215 -4.04 -3.69 8.20
N GLU A 216 -4.55 -2.47 8.04
CA GLU A 216 -5.98 -2.18 8.17
C GLU A 216 -6.81 -3.00 7.17
N GLY A 217 -6.31 -3.18 5.94
CA GLY A 217 -6.90 -4.04 4.91
C GLY A 217 -6.85 -5.55 5.20
N GLY A 218 -6.38 -5.97 6.37
CA GLY A 218 -6.35 -7.37 6.81
C GLY A 218 -5.07 -8.13 6.47
N ARG A 219 -4.05 -7.48 5.90
CA ARG A 219 -2.77 -8.12 5.59
C ARG A 219 -1.77 -7.99 6.75
N GLY A 220 -0.69 -8.77 6.72
CA GLY A 220 0.32 -8.78 7.79
C GLY A 220 -0.05 -9.61 9.02
N ASP A 221 0.97 -10.17 9.66
CA ASP A 221 0.86 -11.04 10.83
C ASP A 221 2.11 -10.93 11.73
N GLU A 222 2.04 -11.58 12.90
CA GLU A 222 3.13 -11.57 13.87
C GLU A 222 4.43 -12.19 13.30
N GLN A 223 4.31 -13.19 12.43
CA GLN A 223 5.47 -13.79 11.78
C GLN A 223 6.17 -12.79 10.86
N TYR A 224 5.41 -11.99 10.10
CA TYR A 224 5.93 -10.94 9.24
C TYR A 224 6.70 -9.90 10.06
N LYS A 225 6.12 -9.43 11.18
CA LYS A 225 6.78 -8.49 12.10
C LYS A 225 8.12 -9.02 12.58
N VAL A 226 8.17 -10.26 13.06
CA VAL A 226 9.41 -10.91 13.54
C VAL A 226 10.44 -11.07 12.43
N LEU A 227 10.02 -11.45 11.22
CA LEU A 227 10.93 -11.57 10.07
C LEU A 227 11.46 -10.21 9.62
N PHE A 228 10.60 -9.19 9.58
CA PHE A 228 10.95 -7.82 9.23
C PHE A 228 12.01 -7.26 10.17
N ASP A 229 11.77 -7.37 11.49
CA ASP A 229 12.73 -6.95 12.52
C ASP A 229 14.07 -7.66 12.33
N LYS A 230 14.06 -9.00 12.32
CA LYS A 230 15.28 -9.80 12.27
C LYS A 230 16.12 -9.50 11.02
N ILE A 231 15.50 -9.51 9.84
CA ILE A 231 16.21 -9.38 8.56
C ILE A 231 16.76 -7.96 8.41
N LEU A 232 15.93 -6.93 8.57
CA LEU A 232 16.38 -5.56 8.36
C LEU A 232 17.37 -5.11 9.42
N LEU A 233 17.21 -5.52 10.67
CA LEU A 233 18.16 -5.19 11.73
C LEU A 233 19.53 -5.83 11.47
N GLU A 234 19.56 -7.08 10.99
CA GLU A 234 20.81 -7.75 10.60
C GLU A 234 21.52 -7.00 9.46
N HIS A 235 20.78 -6.56 8.44
CA HIS A 235 21.33 -5.78 7.33
C HIS A 235 21.80 -4.39 7.77
N CYS A 236 21.01 -3.67 8.57
CA CYS A 236 21.36 -2.35 9.08
C CYS A 236 22.64 -2.39 9.91
N ARG A 237 22.77 -3.34 10.85
CA ARG A 237 23.94 -3.48 11.73
C ARG A 237 25.23 -3.77 10.98
N LYS A 238 25.17 -4.46 9.84
CA LYS A 238 26.32 -4.71 8.97
C LYS A 238 26.72 -3.48 8.14
N HIS A 239 25.87 -2.46 8.04
CA HIS A 239 26.10 -1.30 7.18
C HIS A 239 26.67 -0.09 7.94
N LYS A 240 27.84 0.38 7.49
CA LYS A 240 28.65 1.40 8.17
C LYS A 240 27.90 2.72 8.48
N TYR A 241 27.09 3.21 7.55
CA TYR A 241 26.43 4.52 7.66
C TYR A 241 24.96 4.46 8.09
N LEU A 242 24.33 3.29 7.94
CA LEU A 242 22.89 3.12 8.17
C LEU A 242 22.60 2.35 9.45
N ALA A 243 23.62 1.85 10.16
CA ALA A 243 23.42 1.07 11.40
C ALA A 243 22.52 1.79 12.41
N LYS A 244 22.83 3.04 12.75
CA LYS A 244 22.08 3.79 13.77
C LYS A 244 20.70 4.24 13.29
N SER A 245 20.62 4.91 12.14
CA SER A 245 19.34 5.40 11.59
C SER A 245 18.43 4.26 11.18
N GLY A 246 18.97 3.21 10.57
CA GLY A 246 18.25 2.00 10.21
C GLY A 246 17.74 1.22 11.41
N GLU A 247 18.52 1.10 12.50
CA GLU A 247 18.02 0.45 13.73
C GLU A 247 16.86 1.24 14.37
N THR A 248 16.95 2.57 14.40
CA THR A 248 15.83 3.42 14.86
C THR A 248 14.60 3.22 13.99
N PHE A 249 14.76 3.20 12.67
CA PHE A 249 13.69 2.97 11.71
C PHE A 249 13.04 1.59 11.87
N VAL A 250 13.84 0.52 12.01
CA VAL A 250 13.28 -0.84 12.20
C VAL A 250 12.46 -0.90 13.48
N LYS A 251 12.96 -0.33 14.59
CA LYS A 251 12.20 -0.26 15.86
C LYS A 251 10.91 0.54 15.71
N LEU A 252 10.94 1.65 14.97
CA LEU A 252 9.76 2.46 14.67
C LEU A 252 8.69 1.64 13.94
N VAL A 253 9.07 0.97 12.84
CA VAL A 253 8.13 0.19 12.03
C VAL A 253 7.62 -1.05 12.76
N VAL A 254 8.45 -1.71 13.58
CA VAL A 254 8.02 -2.83 14.42
C VAL A 254 6.98 -2.38 15.45
N ARG A 255 7.22 -1.25 16.16
CA ARG A 255 6.23 -0.66 17.07
C ARG A 255 4.94 -0.29 16.33
N LEU A 256 5.05 0.24 15.11
CA LEU A 256 3.89 0.55 14.29
C LEU A 256 3.08 -0.72 13.97
N MET A 257 3.74 -1.79 13.50
CA MET A 257 3.08 -3.07 13.21
C MET A 257 2.38 -3.63 14.46
N GLU A 258 2.98 -3.52 15.64
CA GLU A 258 2.34 -3.94 16.90
C GLU A 258 1.02 -3.19 17.13
N ARG A 259 1.06 -1.85 17.04
CA ARG A 259 -0.15 -1.03 17.23
C ARG A 259 -1.21 -1.31 16.18
N LEU A 260 -0.83 -1.51 14.92
CA LEU A 260 -1.78 -1.80 13.85
C LEU A 260 -2.37 -3.21 13.95
N LEU A 261 -1.58 -4.20 14.36
CA LEU A 261 -2.06 -5.57 14.59
C LEU A 261 -3.03 -5.61 15.79
N ASP A 262 -2.70 -4.93 16.90
CA ASP A 262 -3.58 -4.74 18.05
C ASP A 262 -4.90 -4.06 17.61
N TYR A 263 -4.79 -2.97 16.85
CA TYR A 263 -5.93 -2.24 16.29
C TYR A 263 -6.84 -3.13 15.45
N ARG A 264 -6.28 -3.90 14.52
CA ARG A 264 -7.04 -4.83 13.69
C ARG A 264 -7.81 -5.86 14.52
N THR A 265 -7.21 -6.39 15.59
CA THR A 265 -7.90 -7.38 16.43
C THR A 265 -9.09 -6.80 17.18
N ILE A 266 -9.00 -5.54 17.61
CA ILE A 266 -10.03 -4.86 18.42
C ILE A 266 -11.11 -4.20 17.56
N MET A 267 -10.80 -3.80 16.32
CA MET A 267 -11.76 -3.11 15.46
C MET A 267 -13.00 -3.95 15.08
N HIS A 268 -12.92 -5.27 15.24
CA HIS A 268 -14.05 -6.19 15.05
C HIS A 268 -14.80 -6.53 16.37
N ASP A 269 -14.42 -5.91 17.49
CA ASP A 269 -15.09 -6.06 18.77
C ASP A 269 -16.44 -5.31 18.77
N GLU A 270 -17.47 -5.90 19.40
CA GLU A 270 -18.76 -5.25 19.62
C GLU A 270 -18.66 -4.08 20.61
N ASN A 271 -17.65 -4.12 21.49
CA ASN A 271 -17.44 -3.07 22.46
C ASN A 271 -16.85 -1.80 21.83
N LYS A 272 -17.69 -0.77 21.70
CA LYS A 272 -17.31 0.55 21.17
C LYS A 272 -16.24 1.26 22.01
N GLU A 273 -16.17 1.03 23.33
CA GLU A 273 -15.14 1.62 24.19
C GLU A 273 -13.74 1.06 23.88
N ASN A 274 -13.65 -0.25 23.61
CA ASN A 274 -12.40 -0.90 23.20
C ASN A 274 -11.92 -0.33 21.85
N ARG A 275 -12.85 -0.14 20.90
CA ARG A 275 -12.57 0.50 19.60
C ARG A 275 -12.05 1.92 19.76
N MET A 276 -12.67 2.74 20.63
CA MET A 276 -12.21 4.10 20.92
C MET A 276 -10.82 4.10 21.57
N SER A 277 -10.61 3.30 22.62
CA SER A 277 -9.33 3.20 23.33
C SER A 277 -8.19 2.79 22.38
N CYS A 278 -8.43 1.81 21.52
CA CYS A 278 -7.43 1.37 20.56
C CYS A 278 -7.14 2.43 19.48
N THR A 279 -8.18 3.11 18.99
CA THR A 279 -8.02 4.23 18.04
C THR A 279 -7.15 5.34 18.64
N VAL A 280 -7.38 5.69 19.91
CA VAL A 280 -6.56 6.66 20.65
C VAL A 280 -5.11 6.20 20.79
N ASN A 281 -4.85 4.91 21.01
CA ASN A 281 -3.49 4.38 21.09
C ASN A 281 -2.71 4.55 19.77
N VAL A 282 -3.35 4.24 18.63
CA VAL A 282 -2.74 4.41 17.31
C VAL A 282 -2.54 5.90 17.00
N LEU A 283 -3.52 6.73 17.34
CA LEU A 283 -3.46 8.18 17.19
C LEU A 283 -2.31 8.79 18.01
N ASN A 284 -2.15 8.39 19.27
CA ASN A 284 -1.05 8.83 20.12
C ASN A 284 0.30 8.39 19.55
N PHE A 285 0.39 7.17 18.99
CA PHE A 285 1.59 6.73 18.31
C PHE A 285 1.94 7.64 17.12
N TYR A 286 0.99 7.94 16.22
CA TYR A 286 1.24 8.85 15.09
C TYR A 286 1.61 10.27 15.51
N LYS A 287 1.07 10.73 16.65
CA LYS A 287 1.47 12.00 17.27
C LYS A 287 2.91 11.95 17.79
N GLU A 288 3.30 10.87 18.48
CA GLU A 288 4.68 10.67 18.98
C GLU A 288 5.72 10.68 17.86
N ILE A 289 5.37 10.13 16.70
CA ILE A 289 6.27 10.01 15.55
C ILE A 289 6.13 11.18 14.55
N GLU A 290 5.38 12.22 14.94
CA GLU A 290 5.18 13.46 14.18
C GLU A 290 4.66 13.22 12.74
N ARG A 291 3.75 12.24 12.58
CA ARG A 291 3.10 11.93 11.30
C ARG A 291 1.71 12.54 11.22
N GLU A 292 1.66 13.82 10.88
CA GLU A 292 0.45 14.64 10.90
C GLU A 292 -0.69 14.09 10.03
N GLU A 293 -0.41 13.66 8.80
CA GLU A 293 -1.42 13.09 7.89
C GLU A 293 -2.13 11.87 8.51
N MET A 294 -1.37 10.91 9.03
CA MET A 294 -1.92 9.71 9.66
C MET A 294 -2.64 10.06 10.96
N TYR A 295 -2.08 10.97 11.76
CA TYR A 295 -2.72 11.47 12.96
C TYR A 295 -4.11 12.05 12.67
N ILE A 296 -4.24 12.90 11.64
CA ILE A 296 -5.52 13.49 11.22
C ILE A 296 -6.48 12.42 10.72
N ARG A 297 -6.02 11.43 9.95
CA ARG A 297 -6.86 10.32 9.49
C ARG A 297 -7.45 9.52 10.66
N TYR A 298 -6.65 9.22 11.68
CA TYR A 298 -7.13 8.53 12.89
C TYR A 298 -7.98 9.43 13.80
N LEU A 299 -7.75 10.74 13.83
CA LEU A 299 -8.65 11.69 14.49
C LEU A 299 -10.06 11.62 13.89
N TYR A 300 -10.19 11.57 12.56
CA TYR A 300 -11.50 11.46 11.93
C TYR A 300 -12.17 10.12 12.20
N LYS A 301 -11.42 9.00 12.18
CA LYS A 301 -11.96 7.69 12.60
C LYS A 301 -12.50 7.73 14.04
N LEU A 302 -11.79 8.39 14.95
CA LEU A 302 -12.24 8.57 16.33
C LEU A 302 -13.49 9.47 16.41
N CYS A 303 -13.54 10.55 15.63
CA CYS A 303 -14.71 11.43 15.54
C CYS A 303 -15.95 10.67 15.07
N ASP A 304 -15.83 9.83 14.05
CA ASP A 304 -16.94 9.01 13.56
C ASP A 304 -17.38 7.96 14.60
N LEU A 305 -16.44 7.35 15.35
CA LEU A 305 -16.78 6.48 16.50
C LEU A 305 -17.54 7.23 17.59
N HIS A 306 -17.17 8.47 17.91
CA HIS A 306 -17.90 9.30 18.86
C HIS A 306 -19.32 9.59 18.37
N LYS A 307 -19.49 9.91 17.09
CA LYS A 307 -20.81 10.12 16.48
C LYS A 307 -21.67 8.85 16.48
N GLU A 308 -21.08 7.67 16.25
CA GLU A 308 -21.79 6.39 16.36
C GLU A 308 -22.29 6.08 17.79
N CYS A 309 -21.74 6.76 18.80
CA CYS A 309 -22.16 6.64 20.20
C CYS A 309 -22.97 7.85 20.68
N ASP A 310 -23.33 8.76 19.76
CA ASP A 310 -23.96 10.04 20.08
C ASP A 310 -23.12 10.91 21.05
N ASN A 311 -21.81 10.67 21.17
CA ASN A 311 -20.91 11.47 22.00
C ASN A 311 -20.46 12.74 21.25
N TYR A 312 -21.40 13.64 20.95
CA TYR A 312 -21.13 14.81 20.11
C TYR A 312 -20.12 15.79 20.73
N THR A 313 -20.09 15.91 22.06
CA THR A 313 -19.09 16.73 22.77
C THR A 313 -17.66 16.23 22.53
N GLU A 314 -17.44 14.91 22.59
CA GLU A 314 -16.12 14.30 22.33
C GLU A 314 -15.76 14.35 20.84
N ALA A 315 -16.74 14.20 19.94
CA ALA A 315 -16.54 14.43 18.51
C ALA A 315 -16.07 15.86 18.22
N ALA A 316 -16.66 16.87 18.88
CA ALA A 316 -16.25 18.27 18.79
C ALA A 316 -14.82 18.49 19.33
N TYR A 317 -14.47 17.90 20.48
CA TYR A 317 -13.11 17.96 21.01
C TYR A 317 -12.08 17.31 20.08
N THR A 318 -12.46 16.21 19.42
CA THR A 318 -11.61 15.52 18.44
C THR A 318 -11.32 16.43 17.24
N LEU A 319 -12.34 17.09 16.68
CA LEU A 319 -12.15 18.08 15.60
C LEU A 319 -11.34 19.30 16.05
N LEU A 320 -11.48 19.72 17.31
CA LEU A 320 -10.69 20.82 17.86
C LEU A 320 -9.19 20.48 17.88
N LEU A 321 -8.81 19.21 18.06
CA LEU A 321 -7.41 18.80 17.94
C LEU A 321 -6.87 19.01 16.52
N HIS A 322 -7.68 18.78 15.48
CA HIS A 322 -7.30 19.10 14.11
C HIS A 322 -7.21 20.63 13.88
N ALA A 323 -8.20 21.39 14.34
CA ALA A 323 -8.20 22.85 14.19
C ALA A 323 -6.99 23.53 14.88
N LYS A 324 -6.45 22.92 15.94
CA LYS A 324 -5.22 23.38 16.64
C LYS A 324 -3.95 23.22 15.81
N LEU A 325 -3.90 22.28 14.86
CA LEU A 325 -2.76 22.11 13.95
C LEU A 325 -2.72 23.21 12.87
N LEU A 326 -3.89 23.73 12.50
CA LEU A 326 -4.02 24.75 11.46
C LEU A 326 -3.72 26.16 11.97
N LYS A 327 -3.19 27.01 11.10
CA LYS A 327 -2.99 28.45 11.37
C LYS A 327 -4.08 29.28 10.70
N TRP A 328 -4.41 30.43 11.29
CA TRP A 328 -5.24 31.45 10.63
C TRP A 328 -4.41 32.15 9.56
N SER A 329 -4.32 31.52 8.39
CA SER A 329 -3.42 31.90 7.30
C SER A 329 -4.09 31.71 5.94
N GLU A 330 -3.73 32.57 4.98
CA GLU A 330 -4.12 32.43 3.56
C GLU A 330 -3.21 31.44 2.80
N GLU A 331 -2.22 30.83 3.48
CA GLU A 331 -1.40 29.77 2.90
C GLU A 331 -2.25 28.60 2.40
N ALA A 332 -1.84 28.08 1.24
CA ALA A 332 -2.51 26.94 0.62
C ALA A 332 -2.53 25.75 1.59
N CYS A 333 -3.70 25.10 1.69
CA CYS A 333 -3.81 23.90 2.51
C CYS A 333 -3.02 22.76 1.85
N ALA A 334 -2.16 22.08 2.61
CA ALA A 334 -1.50 20.90 2.11
C ALA A 334 -2.54 19.81 1.83
N ALA A 335 -2.38 19.04 0.75
CA ALA A 335 -3.38 18.05 0.32
C ALA A 335 -3.72 16.99 1.39
N HIS A 336 -2.80 16.73 2.34
CA HIS A 336 -3.05 15.81 3.44
C HIS A 336 -3.99 16.36 4.53
N LEU A 337 -4.21 17.68 4.57
CA LEU A 337 -5.10 18.35 5.54
C LEU A 337 -6.57 18.36 5.07
N THR A 338 -6.82 18.14 3.77
CA THR A 338 -8.15 18.24 3.15
C THR A 338 -8.74 16.88 2.74
N GLN A 339 -8.22 15.75 3.27
CA GLN A 339 -8.56 14.39 2.82
C GLN A 339 -10.02 13.93 3.08
N ARG A 340 -10.87 14.73 3.74
CA ARG A 340 -12.27 14.36 3.96
C ARG A 340 -13.16 14.89 2.83
N ASP A 341 -14.02 14.02 2.31
CA ASP A 341 -15.11 14.41 1.42
C ASP A 341 -15.99 15.48 2.10
N GLY A 342 -16.01 16.69 1.54
CA GLY A 342 -16.87 17.78 1.99
C GLY A 342 -16.15 19.09 2.33
N TYR A 343 -14.85 19.07 2.63
CA TYR A 343 -14.09 20.31 2.85
C TYR A 343 -13.53 20.84 1.53
N GLN A 344 -14.16 21.88 0.99
CA GLN A 344 -13.60 22.67 -0.10
C GLN A 344 -12.93 23.91 0.49
N ALA A 345 -11.67 23.77 0.90
CA ALA A 345 -10.87 24.87 1.43
C ALA A 345 -9.58 25.01 0.63
N ALA A 346 -9.35 26.20 0.08
CA ALA A 346 -8.11 26.51 -0.62
C ALA A 346 -7.00 26.88 0.36
N THR A 347 -7.34 27.44 1.52
CA THR A 347 -6.39 27.92 2.52
C THR A 347 -6.57 27.24 3.88
N GLN A 348 -5.51 27.26 4.70
CA GLN A 348 -5.58 26.75 6.09
C GLN A 348 -6.62 27.50 6.93
N GLY A 349 -6.74 28.82 6.76
CA GLY A 349 -7.74 29.63 7.45
C GLY A 349 -9.18 29.23 7.09
N GLN A 350 -9.46 28.97 5.80
CA GLN A 350 -10.77 28.49 5.36
C GLN A 350 -11.12 27.11 5.92
N LEU A 351 -10.16 26.18 5.91
CA LEU A 351 -10.36 24.85 6.50
C LEU A 351 -10.63 24.97 8.00
N LYS A 352 -9.89 25.83 8.68
CA LYS A 352 -10.05 26.09 10.11
C LYS A 352 -11.42 26.67 10.44
N ASP A 353 -11.93 27.61 9.63
CA ASP A 353 -13.28 28.15 9.77
C ASP A 353 -14.37 27.06 9.60
N GLN A 354 -14.27 26.25 8.54
CA GLN A 354 -15.20 25.13 8.31
C GLN A 354 -15.18 24.13 9.47
N LEU A 355 -14.01 23.80 10.02
CA LEU A 355 -13.89 22.95 11.21
C LEU A 355 -14.57 23.58 12.43
N TYR A 356 -14.39 24.88 12.67
CA TYR A 356 -15.06 25.56 13.78
C TYR A 356 -16.58 25.56 13.63
N GLN A 357 -17.10 25.73 12.42
CA GLN A 357 -18.55 25.64 12.17
C GLN A 357 -19.09 24.24 12.50
N GLU A 358 -18.38 23.18 12.13
CA GLU A 358 -18.77 21.80 12.47
C GLU A 358 -18.62 21.51 13.98
N ILE A 359 -17.56 22.03 14.61
CA ILE A 359 -17.34 21.93 16.06
C ILE A 359 -18.50 22.57 16.83
N ILE A 360 -18.92 23.78 16.43
CA ILE A 360 -20.06 24.47 17.05
C ILE A 360 -21.33 23.65 16.89
N HIS A 361 -21.59 23.12 15.69
CA HIS A 361 -22.75 22.27 15.43
C HIS A 361 -22.78 21.03 16.32
N TYR A 362 -21.64 20.34 16.51
CA TYR A 362 -21.57 19.19 17.40
C TYR A 362 -21.71 19.57 18.88
N PHE A 363 -21.15 20.70 19.32
CA PHE A 363 -21.39 21.16 20.69
C PHE A 363 -22.85 21.52 20.95
N ASP A 364 -23.54 22.13 19.99
CA ASP A 364 -24.97 22.42 20.13
C ASP A 364 -25.80 21.13 20.18
N LYS A 365 -25.48 20.14 19.35
CA LYS A 365 -26.14 18.83 19.39
C LYS A 365 -25.90 18.08 20.71
N GLY A 366 -24.70 18.19 21.28
CA GLY A 366 -24.38 17.58 22.59
C GLY A 366 -25.04 18.30 23.78
N LYS A 367 -25.45 19.57 23.65
CA LYS A 367 -26.22 20.27 24.70
C LYS A 367 -27.61 19.70 24.88
N ASP A 368 -28.24 19.24 23.79
CA ASP A 368 -29.57 18.61 23.83
C ASP A 368 -29.56 17.25 24.56
N GLU A 369 -28.40 16.60 24.72
CA GLU A 369 -28.25 15.31 25.43
C GLU A 369 -27.96 15.45 26.92
N PHE A 370 -27.26 16.51 27.34
CA PHE A 370 -26.89 16.72 28.76
C PHE A 370 -27.72 17.76 29.49
N GLY A 371 -28.65 18.45 28.81
CA GLY A 371 -29.66 19.29 29.44
C GLY A 371 -29.14 20.18 30.58
N PHE A 372 -28.08 20.97 30.35
CA PHE A 372 -27.66 22.01 31.30
C PHE A 372 -27.05 23.24 30.62
N ASP A 373 -27.35 24.37 31.27
CA ASP A 373 -27.27 25.76 30.83
C ASP A 373 -25.93 26.26 30.28
N VAL A 374 -26.08 27.23 29.37
CA VAL A 374 -25.07 28.04 28.67
C VAL A 374 -24.36 29.03 29.62
N ALA A 375 -23.78 28.55 30.73
CA ALA A 375 -23.18 29.43 31.75
C ALA A 375 -21.72 29.12 32.12
N TRP A 376 -21.01 28.29 31.36
CA TRP A 376 -19.58 27.99 31.61
C TRP A 376 -18.60 28.49 30.53
N TRP A 377 -19.07 29.29 29.58
CA TRP A 377 -18.25 29.79 28.46
C TRP A 377 -17.41 31.05 28.73
N GLU A 378 -17.32 31.53 29.98
CA GLU A 378 -16.41 32.64 30.34
C GLU A 378 -15.07 32.19 30.97
N GLY A 379 -14.84 30.89 31.19
CA GLY A 379 -13.69 30.39 31.95
C GLY A 379 -12.44 29.98 31.16
N VAL A 380 -12.53 29.75 29.85
CA VAL A 380 -11.39 29.31 29.02
C VAL A 380 -11.07 30.40 28.01
N GLY A 381 -10.13 31.26 28.39
CA GLY A 381 -9.70 32.42 27.62
C GLY A 381 -9.35 32.09 26.17
N ILE A 382 -10.27 32.42 25.26
CA ILE A 382 -9.98 32.70 23.87
C ILE A 382 -10.49 34.13 23.63
N GLY A 383 -9.65 35.10 23.99
CA GLY A 383 -9.87 36.48 23.61
C GLY A 383 -9.60 36.65 22.13
N VAL A 384 -10.66 36.69 21.32
CA VAL A 384 -10.63 37.32 20.00
C VAL A 384 -11.52 38.55 20.09
N THR A 385 -10.92 39.66 20.52
CA THR A 385 -11.51 40.99 20.30
C THR A 385 -11.53 41.25 18.80
N CYS A 386 -12.72 41.25 18.22
CA CYS A 386 -12.97 41.78 16.88
C CYS A 386 -12.72 43.30 16.90
N PRO A 387 -11.86 43.87 16.04
CA PRO A 387 -11.81 45.32 15.90
C PRO A 387 -13.06 45.76 15.13
N GLN A 388 -13.91 46.56 15.78
CA GLN A 388 -14.93 47.34 15.10
C GLN A 388 -14.29 48.51 14.36
N ARG A 389 -14.16 48.38 13.03
CA ARG A 389 -14.57 49.32 11.96
C ARG A 389 -13.78 49.11 10.70
#